data_AF-A0A4Q0J1G5-F1
#
_entry.id   AF-A0A4Q0J1G5-F1
#
_cell.length_a   1.000
_cell.length_b   1.000
_cell.length_c   1.000
_cell.angle_alpha   90.00
_cell.angle_beta   90.00
_cell.angle_gamma   90.00
#
_symmetry.space_group_name_H-M   'P 1'
#
loop_
_entity.id
_entity.type
_entity.pdbx_description
1 polymer ?
#
loop_
_entity_poly.entity_id
_entity_poly.type
_entity_poly.pdbx_seq_one_letter_code
_entity_poly.pdbx_strand_id
1 'polypeptide(L)'
;MSKQQCEICGQMKSQQEMSKSYKHRCKECVARLTRIERKAAKQKAEHLAEILEGTGYEVVSPAVVRNERLAVATAAMQGILSNDRLVNLVDRYNGGIENGVVKFALSITDKLLAEIDNKKGGSNAD
;
A
#
# COMPACT_ATOMS: atom_id res chain seq x y z
N MET A 1 -6.05 41.11 15.93
CA MET A 1 -5.76 40.03 14.96
C MET A 1 -4.53 39.27 15.42
N SER A 2 -4.66 37.97 15.73
CA SER A 2 -3.51 37.14 16.12
C SER A 2 -2.67 36.83 14.87
N LYS A 3 -1.38 37.18 14.91
CA LYS A 3 -0.39 36.77 13.91
C LYS A 3 0.40 35.59 14.49
N GLN A 4 0.65 34.58 13.67
CA GLN A 4 1.43 33.41 14.05
C GLN A 4 2.66 33.31 13.15
N GLN A 5 3.78 32.91 13.73
CA GLN A 5 5.01 32.70 12.97
C GLN A 5 4.94 31.36 12.23
N CYS A 6 5.32 31.36 10.96
CA CYS A 6 5.47 30.12 10.21
C CYS A 6 6.80 29.43 10.54
N GLU A 7 6.78 28.13 10.84
CA GLU A 7 7.99 27.34 11.12
C GLU A 7 8.92 27.14 9.91
N ILE A 8 8.41 27.31 8.69
CA ILE A 8 9.18 27.05 7.45
C ILE A 8 9.89 28.32 6.96
N CYS A 9 9.17 29.44 6.89
CA CYS A 9 9.74 30.70 6.37
C CYS A 9 10.04 31.73 7.46
N GLY A 10 9.70 31.46 8.73
CA GLY A 10 9.93 32.37 9.86
C GLY A 10 9.08 33.64 9.85
N GLN A 11 8.25 33.87 8.83
CA GLN A 11 7.43 35.08 8.71
C GLN A 11 6.20 35.06 9.62
N MET A 12 5.84 36.23 10.15
CA MET A 12 4.58 36.45 10.86
C MET A 12 3.42 36.52 9.85
N LYS A 13 2.53 35.54 9.91
CA LYS A 13 1.38 35.40 9.00
C LYS A 13 0.08 35.57 9.76
N SER A 14 -0.94 36.10 9.09
CA SER A 14 -2.29 36.18 9.63
C SER A 14 -2.91 34.79 9.72
N GLN A 15 -3.91 34.62 10.59
CA GLN A 15 -4.64 33.35 10.73
C GLN A 15 -5.24 32.84 9.40
N GLN A 16 -5.58 33.73 8.46
CA GLN A 16 -6.08 33.36 7.13
C GLN A 16 -4.99 32.82 6.19
N GLU A 17 -3.74 33.22 6.36
CA GLU A 17 -2.59 32.74 5.58
C GLU A 17 -2.02 31.44 6.13
N MET A 18 -2.39 31.07 7.36
CA MET A 18 -2.01 29.80 7.97
C MET A 18 -2.77 28.63 7.35
N SER A 19 -2.11 27.46 7.30
CA SER A 19 -2.73 26.24 6.81
C SER A 19 -3.77 25.72 7.81
N LYS A 20 -4.91 25.24 7.29
CA LYS A 20 -5.94 24.59 8.11
C LYS A 20 -5.44 23.27 8.72
N SER A 21 -4.72 22.47 7.92
CA SER A 21 -4.22 21.15 8.32
C SER A 21 -2.91 21.23 9.10
N TYR A 22 -2.13 22.30 8.92
CA TYR A 22 -0.83 22.49 9.57
C TYR A 22 -0.79 23.83 10.32
N LYS A 23 -1.21 23.83 11.59
CA LYS A 23 -1.44 25.05 12.40
C LYS A 23 -0.25 26.03 12.49
N HIS A 24 0.98 25.54 12.38
CA HIS A 24 2.20 26.35 12.50
C HIS A 24 2.92 26.59 11.15
N ARG A 25 2.25 26.29 10.03
CA ARG A 25 2.81 26.45 8.68
C ARG A 25 1.88 27.27 7.81
N CYS A 26 2.43 28.21 7.04
CA CYS A 26 1.64 29.00 6.12
C CYS A 26 1.26 28.20 4.87
N LYS A 27 0.12 28.54 4.25
CA LYS A 27 -0.42 27.87 3.06
C LYS A 27 0.57 27.81 1.91
N GLU A 28 1.32 28.90 1.70
CA GLU A 28 2.33 29.00 0.65
C GLU A 28 3.47 28.00 0.85
N CYS A 29 4.02 27.90 2.07
CA CYS A 29 5.09 26.95 2.35
C CYS A 29 4.62 25.50 2.21
N VAL A 30 3.41 25.18 2.69
CA VAL A 30 2.82 23.85 2.52
C VAL A 30 2.65 23.53 1.03
N ALA A 31 2.07 24.44 0.25
CA ALA A 31 1.88 24.25 -1.19
C ALA A 31 3.21 24.06 -1.94
N ARG A 32 4.25 24.81 -1.57
CA ARG A 32 5.60 24.66 -2.12
C ARG A 32 6.19 23.29 -1.82
N LEU A 33 6.12 22.84 -0.55
CA LEU A 33 6.60 21.51 -0.17
C LEU A 33 5.85 20.40 -0.92
N THR A 34 4.53 20.48 -1.01
CA THR A 34 3.73 19.51 -1.76
C THR A 34 4.11 19.46 -3.24
N ARG A 35 4.44 20.60 -3.87
CA ARG A 35 4.93 20.63 -5.26
C ARG A 35 6.29 19.96 -5.39
N ILE A 36 7.21 20.21 -4.46
CA ILE A 36 8.54 19.58 -4.43
C ILE A 36 8.41 18.07 -4.26
N GLU A 37 7.61 17.61 -3.31
CA GLU A 37 7.34 16.19 -3.07
C GLU A 37 6.74 15.50 -4.30
N ARG A 38 5.78 16.13 -4.97
CA ARG A 38 5.19 15.60 -6.21
C ARG A 38 6.24 15.51 -7.33
N LYS A 39 7.10 16.52 -7.49
CA LYS A 39 8.16 16.50 -8.50
C LYS A 39 9.18 15.39 -8.21
N ALA A 40 9.59 15.25 -6.95
CA ALA A 40 10.51 14.19 -6.53
C ALA A 40 9.90 12.79 -6.72
N ALA A 41 8.62 12.61 -6.38
CA ALA A 41 7.91 11.36 -6.61
C ALA A 41 7.84 11.01 -8.10
N LYS A 42 7.56 12.00 -8.96
CA LYS A 42 7.54 11.82 -10.41
C LYS A 42 8.91 11.41 -10.95
N GLN A 43 9.97 12.10 -10.56
CA GLN A 43 11.34 11.78 -10.98
C GLN A 43 11.77 10.38 -10.55
N LYS A 44 11.40 9.97 -9.33
CA LYS A 44 11.66 8.60 -8.86
C LYS A 44 10.92 7.56 -9.69
N ALA A 45 9.65 7.82 -10.04
CA ALA A 45 8.86 6.91 -10.87
C ALA A 45 9.43 6.81 -12.29
N GLU A 46 9.83 7.93 -12.89
CA GLU A 46 10.47 7.97 -14.21
C GLU A 46 11.80 7.18 -14.20
N HIS A 47 12.67 7.43 -13.22
CA HIS A 47 13.93 6.70 -13.10
C HIS A 47 13.75 5.20 -12.86
N LEU A 48 12.73 4.80 -12.10
CA LEU A 48 12.40 3.38 -11.94
C LEU A 48 11.88 2.76 -13.24
N ALA A 49 11.09 3.51 -14.02
CA ALA A 49 10.63 3.04 -15.33
C ALA A 49 11.80 2.85 -16.30
N GLU A 50 12.77 3.76 -16.31
CA GLU A 50 14.00 3.64 -17.12
C GLU A 50 14.82 2.39 -16.73
N ILE A 51 15.01 2.12 -15.43
CA ILE A 51 15.73 0.93 -14.96
C ILE A 51 15.05 -0.36 -15.42
N LEU A 52 13.72 -0.37 -15.45
CA LEU A 52 12.94 -1.56 -15.75
C LEU A 52 12.66 -1.74 -17.26
N GLU A 53 13.00 -0.75 -18.09
CA GLU A 53 12.83 -0.85 -19.53
C GLU A 53 13.60 -2.05 -20.09
N GLY A 54 12.90 -2.90 -20.86
CA GLY A 54 13.49 -4.12 -21.45
C GLY A 54 13.66 -5.31 -20.48
N THR A 55 13.37 -5.14 -19.18
CA THR A 55 13.47 -6.23 -18.20
C THR A 55 12.21 -7.11 -18.15
N GLY A 56 11.08 -6.62 -18.69
CA GLY A 56 9.78 -7.28 -18.59
C GLY A 56 9.10 -7.11 -17.22
N TYR A 57 9.71 -6.39 -16.28
CA TYR A 57 9.14 -6.09 -14.97
C TYR A 57 8.44 -4.72 -14.96
N GLU A 58 7.33 -4.61 -14.23
CA GLU A 58 6.57 -3.36 -14.09
C GLU A 58 6.59 -2.86 -12.64
N VAL A 59 6.58 -1.53 -12.45
CA VAL A 59 6.41 -0.93 -11.12
C VAL A 59 4.95 -1.03 -10.70
N VAL A 60 4.66 -1.93 -9.77
CA VAL A 60 3.34 -2.03 -9.15
C VAL A 60 3.31 -1.23 -7.84
N SER A 61 2.30 -0.41 -7.64
CA SER A 61 2.15 0.33 -6.38
C SER A 61 1.89 -0.63 -5.21
N PRO A 62 2.46 -0.41 -4.01
CA PRO A 62 2.19 -1.25 -2.84
C PRO A 62 0.71 -1.36 -2.48
N ALA A 63 -0.09 -0.33 -2.78
CA ALA A 63 -1.53 -0.34 -2.55
C ALA A 63 -2.26 -1.34 -3.46
N VAL A 64 -1.84 -1.47 -4.73
CA VAL A 64 -2.39 -2.45 -5.67
C VAL A 64 -2.06 -3.87 -5.19
N VAL A 65 -0.79 -4.14 -4.87
CA VAL A 65 -0.36 -5.44 -4.32
C VAL A 65 -1.15 -5.80 -3.06
N ARG A 66 -1.36 -4.84 -2.16
CA ARG A 66 -2.17 -5.05 -0.95
C ARG A 66 -3.61 -5.39 -1.29
N ASN A 67 -4.22 -4.69 -2.25
CA ASN A 67 -5.62 -4.92 -2.63
C ASN A 67 -5.82 -6.28 -3.30
N GLU A 68 -4.89 -6.70 -4.16
CA GLU A 68 -4.91 -8.04 -4.78
C GLU A 68 -4.80 -9.13 -3.72
N ARG A 69 -3.84 -9.00 -2.79
CA ARG A 69 -3.69 -9.92 -1.65
C ARG A 69 -4.96 -9.99 -0.81
N LEU A 70 -5.57 -8.84 -0.51
CA LEU A 70 -6.81 -8.79 0.25
C LEU A 70 -7.96 -9.47 -0.50
N ALA A 71 -8.07 -9.29 -1.81
CA ALA A 71 -9.11 -9.94 -2.61
C ALA A 71 -8.99 -11.46 -2.59
N VAL A 72 -7.78 -11.99 -2.83
CA VAL A 72 -7.51 -13.44 -2.81
C VAL A 72 -7.75 -14.01 -1.41
N ALA A 73 -7.23 -13.36 -0.36
CA ALA A 73 -7.44 -13.81 1.01
C ALA A 73 -8.92 -13.80 1.38
N THR A 74 -9.68 -12.79 0.95
CA THR A 74 -11.13 -12.71 1.21
C THR A 74 -11.88 -13.85 0.53
N ALA A 75 -11.56 -14.15 -0.73
CA ALA A 75 -12.17 -15.28 -1.44
C ALA A 75 -11.84 -16.61 -0.75
N ALA A 76 -10.59 -16.81 -0.31
CA ALA A 76 -10.20 -17.99 0.46
C ALA A 76 -10.97 -18.10 1.78
N MET A 77 -11.09 -17.00 2.53
CA MET A 77 -11.88 -16.95 3.77
C MET A 77 -13.35 -17.30 3.52
N GLN A 78 -13.97 -16.74 2.49
CA GLN A 78 -15.35 -17.04 2.12
C GLN A 78 -15.54 -18.53 1.80
N GLY A 79 -14.61 -19.13 1.06
CA GLY A 79 -14.62 -20.56 0.78
C GLY A 79 -14.53 -21.42 2.05
N ILE A 80 -13.63 -21.07 2.98
CA ILE A 80 -13.47 -21.77 4.27
C ILE A 80 -14.75 -21.65 5.09
N LEU A 81 -15.28 -20.43 5.25
CA LEU A 81 -16.46 -20.14 6.06
C LEU A 81 -17.74 -20.73 5.48
N SER A 82 -17.81 -20.93 4.17
CA SER A 82 -18.94 -21.59 3.50
C SER A 82 -18.98 -23.12 3.70
N ASN A 83 -17.97 -23.70 4.34
CA ASN A 83 -17.83 -25.14 4.50
C ASN A 83 -17.57 -25.52 5.96
N ASP A 84 -18.61 -26.04 6.62
CA ASP A 84 -18.57 -26.44 8.04
C ASP A 84 -17.43 -27.40 8.37
N ARG A 85 -17.07 -28.31 7.45
CA ARG A 85 -15.95 -29.23 7.66
C ARG A 85 -14.61 -28.50 7.72
N LEU A 86 -14.43 -27.47 6.88
CA LEU A 86 -13.22 -26.65 6.87
C LEU A 86 -13.18 -25.71 8.08
N VAL A 87 -14.31 -25.09 8.45
CA VAL A 87 -14.40 -24.28 9.67
C VAL A 87 -14.00 -25.10 10.90
N ASN A 88 -14.56 -26.30 11.06
CA ASN A 88 -14.24 -27.20 12.18
C ASN A 88 -12.79 -27.71 12.16
N LEU A 89 -12.16 -27.79 10.99
CA LEU A 89 -10.73 -28.11 10.87
C LEU A 89 -9.90 -26.92 11.36
N VAL A 90 -10.19 -25.74 10.84
CA VAL A 90 -9.45 -24.52 11.16
C VAL A 90 -9.55 -24.15 12.64
N ASP A 91 -10.75 -24.29 13.23
CA ASP A 91 -11.01 -24.03 14.64
C ASP A 91 -10.14 -24.90 15.57
N ARG A 92 -10.07 -26.21 15.28
CA ARG A 92 -9.32 -27.19 16.08
C ARG A 92 -7.81 -26.99 16.05
N TYR A 93 -7.24 -26.56 14.92
CA TYR A 93 -5.79 -26.49 14.75
C TYR A 93 -5.18 -25.12 14.99
N ASN A 94 -5.98 -24.05 15.07
CA ASN A 94 -5.47 -22.68 15.16
C ASN A 94 -5.95 -21.86 16.36
N GLY A 95 -6.56 -22.50 17.36
CA GLY A 95 -6.97 -21.83 18.59
C GLY A 95 -8.13 -20.86 18.40
N GLY A 96 -9.11 -21.23 17.57
CA GLY A 96 -10.32 -20.45 17.31
C GLY A 96 -10.48 -20.04 15.85
N ILE A 97 -11.74 -19.90 15.42
CA ILE A 97 -12.14 -19.51 14.06
C ILE A 97 -11.50 -18.17 13.64
N GLU A 98 -11.51 -17.15 14.49
CA GLU A 98 -11.04 -15.79 14.13
C GLU A 98 -9.57 -15.77 13.69
N ASN A 99 -8.68 -16.38 14.49
CA ASN A 99 -7.26 -16.41 14.17
C ASN A 99 -6.91 -17.48 13.13
N GLY A 100 -7.64 -18.61 13.14
CA GLY A 100 -7.39 -19.70 12.23
C GLY A 100 -7.73 -19.40 10.78
N VAL A 101 -8.90 -18.82 10.55
CA VAL A 101 -9.39 -18.56 9.19
C VAL A 101 -8.48 -17.53 8.50
N VAL A 102 -8.10 -16.47 9.22
CA VAL A 102 -7.20 -15.44 8.72
C VAL A 102 -5.82 -16.01 8.39
N LYS A 103 -5.18 -16.75 9.31
CA LYS A 103 -3.85 -17.34 9.08
C LYS A 103 -3.85 -18.32 7.92
N PHE A 104 -4.87 -19.17 7.84
CA PHE A 104 -4.97 -20.17 6.79
C PHE A 104 -5.20 -19.51 5.42
N ALA A 105 -6.08 -18.52 5.33
CA ALA A 105 -6.33 -17.77 4.10
C ALA A 105 -5.09 -17.00 3.61
N LEU A 106 -4.33 -16.38 4.52
CA LEU A 106 -3.07 -15.72 4.18
C LEU A 106 -2.03 -16.72 3.67
N SER A 107 -1.89 -17.88 4.33
CA SER A 107 -0.95 -18.92 3.89
C SER A 107 -1.29 -19.45 2.50
N ILE A 108 -2.57 -19.66 2.18
CA ILE A 108 -3.01 -20.04 0.83
C ILE A 108 -2.69 -18.94 -0.17
N THR A 109 -2.97 -17.68 0.18
CA THR A 109 -2.72 -16.52 -0.69
C THR A 109 -1.24 -16.40 -1.02
N ASP A 110 -0.35 -16.46 -0.03
CA ASP A 110 1.09 -16.36 -0.23
C ASP A 110 1.64 -17.50 -1.09
N LYS A 111 1.17 -18.74 -0.87
CA LYS A 111 1.55 -19.90 -1.69
C LYS A 111 1.07 -19.76 -3.14
N LEU A 112 -0.16 -19.29 -3.34
CA LEU A 112 -0.72 -19.09 -4.67
C LEU A 112 0.06 -18.03 -5.45
N LEU A 113 0.38 -16.90 -4.81
CA LEU A 113 1.18 -15.86 -5.44
C LEU A 113 2.58 -16.36 -5.80
N ALA A 114 3.24 -17.08 -4.89
CA ALA A 114 4.55 -17.67 -5.17
C ALA A 114 4.53 -18.62 -6.38
N GLU A 115 3.49 -19.44 -6.51
CA GLU A 115 3.32 -20.35 -7.66
C GLU A 115 3.12 -19.59 -8.98
N ILE A 116 2.36 -18.48 -8.96
CA ILE A 116 2.16 -17.62 -10.13
C ILE A 116 3.48 -16.96 -10.54
N ASP A 117 4.23 -16.44 -9.57
CA ASP A 117 5.50 -15.76 -9.81
C ASP A 117 6.55 -16.74 -10.36
N ASN A 118 6.59 -17.97 -9.85
CA ASN A 118 7.44 -19.04 -10.37
C ASN A 118 7.11 -19.40 -11.83
N LYS A 119 5.83 -19.43 -12.19
CA LYS A 119 5.40 -19.71 -13.58
C LYS A 119 5.72 -18.59 -14.55
N LYS A 120 5.69 -17.32 -14.11
CA LYS A 120 6.09 -16.18 -14.94
C LYS A 120 7.61 -16.11 -15.18
N GLY A 121 8.42 -16.63 -14.26
CA GLY A 121 9.88 -16.70 -14.42
C GLY A 121 10.37 -17.82 -15.36
N GLY A 122 9.52 -18.78 -15.71
CA GLY A 122 9.89 -19.96 -16.51
C GLY A 122 9.50 -19.91 -17.98
N SER A 123 8.79 -18.88 -18.46
CA SER A 123 8.22 -18.83 -19.81
C SER A 123 9.03 -18.02 -20.84
N ASN A 124 10.34 -17.87 -20.64
CA ASN A 124 11.27 -17.22 -21.59
C ASN A 124 12.55 -18.07 -21.76
N ALA A 125 12.38 -19.38 -21.91
CA ALA A 125 13.44 -20.29 -22.34
C ALA A 125 12.85 -21.26 -23.36
N ASP A 126 12.62 -20.78 -24.58
CA ASP A 126 12.62 -21.55 -25.84
C ASP A 126 12.66 -20.59 -27.04
#